data_AF-A0A1L7AKG6-F1
#
_entry.id   AF-A0A1L7AKG6-F1
#
_cell.length_a   1.000
_cell.length_b   1.000
_cell.length_c   1.000
_cell.angle_alpha   90.00
_cell.angle_beta   90.00
_cell.angle_gamma   90.00
#
_symmetry.space_group_name_H-M   'P 1'
#
loop_
_entity.id
_entity.type
_entity.pdbx_description
1 polymer ?
#
loop_
_entity_poly.entity_id
_entity_poly.type
_entity_poly.pdbx_seq_one_letter_code
_entity_poly.pdbx_strand_id
1 'polypeptide(L)'
;MMEQAGMSEADFTPSARHAAYIDGLLSRASWDPQGAAFLPRAPEEYAPQPGDLLCADRSTGNQLLSWTERMAETGAFRPMHCDVVVSDQPGLVQAIGGNVRDAVVLRRLPADGKGRVKPAPYGEAGFFVVFENRLGQRGLVRQDGGERQAPPG
;
A
#
# COMPACT_ATOMS: atom_id res chain seq x y z
N MET A 1 -15.41 2.93 -8.35
CA MET A 1 -14.84 1.60 -8.03
C MET A 1 -14.27 1.55 -6.61
N MET A 2 -13.57 2.58 -6.10
CA MET A 2 -13.13 2.64 -4.68
C MET A 2 -14.19 3.14 -3.69
N GLU A 3 -15.15 4.00 -4.10
CA GLU A 3 -16.30 4.37 -3.25
C GLU A 3 -17.14 3.16 -2.83
N GLN A 4 -17.27 2.16 -3.70
CA GLN A 4 -17.99 0.92 -3.41
C GLN A 4 -17.24 0.02 -2.40
N ALA A 5 -15.96 0.29 -2.14
CA ALA A 5 -15.16 -0.36 -1.10
C ALA A 5 -15.12 0.45 0.22
N GLY A 6 -15.90 1.53 0.34
CA GLY A 6 -15.97 2.37 1.54
C GLY A 6 -14.77 3.34 1.71
N MET A 7 -14.00 3.58 0.65
CA MET A 7 -12.87 4.51 0.67
C MET A 7 -13.31 5.89 0.17
N SER A 8 -13.06 6.94 0.97
CA SER A 8 -13.29 8.32 0.54
C SER A 8 -12.12 8.83 -0.32
N GLU A 9 -12.34 9.91 -1.10
CA GLU A 9 -11.24 10.57 -1.83
C GLU A 9 -10.12 11.07 -0.91
N ALA A 10 -10.45 11.33 0.37
CA ALA A 10 -9.47 11.69 1.39
C ALA A 10 -8.61 10.50 1.86
N ASP A 11 -9.10 9.27 1.70
CA ASP A 11 -8.35 8.04 2.00
C ASP A 11 -7.51 7.58 0.79
N PHE A 12 -7.93 7.93 -0.43
CA PHE A 12 -7.24 7.59 -1.67
C PHE A 12 -7.66 8.53 -2.80
N THR A 13 -6.72 9.33 -3.33
CA THR A 13 -6.95 10.14 -4.53
C THR A 13 -6.74 9.27 -5.77
N PRO A 14 -7.79 8.93 -6.55
CA PRO A 14 -7.63 8.13 -7.75
C PRO A 14 -6.83 8.90 -8.79
N SER A 15 -5.80 8.26 -9.34
CA SER A 15 -5.00 8.82 -10.42
C SER A 15 -4.66 7.72 -11.41
N ALA A 16 -4.83 7.99 -12.71
CA ALA A 16 -4.35 7.11 -13.77
C ALA A 16 -2.81 6.93 -13.74
N ARG A 17 -2.11 7.80 -13.00
CA ARG A 17 -0.65 7.77 -12.81
C ARG A 17 -0.35 7.28 -11.40
N HIS A 18 0.25 6.10 -11.29
CA HIS A 18 0.59 5.46 -10.02
C HIS A 18 1.41 6.39 -9.10
N ALA A 19 2.36 7.12 -9.67
CA ALA A 19 3.17 8.09 -8.96
C ALA A 19 2.36 9.11 -8.14
N ALA A 20 1.25 9.62 -8.68
CA ALA A 20 0.49 10.69 -8.01
C ALA A 20 -0.32 10.18 -6.81
N TYR A 21 -0.89 8.96 -6.87
CA TYR A 21 -1.58 8.44 -5.68
C TYR A 21 -0.58 7.97 -4.63
N ILE A 22 0.57 7.44 -5.02
CA ILE A 22 1.66 7.11 -4.09
C ILE A 22 2.06 8.37 -3.32
N ASP A 23 2.25 9.50 -4.00
CA ASP A 23 2.52 10.79 -3.37
C ASP A 23 1.40 11.20 -2.40
N GLY A 24 0.14 11.01 -2.79
CA GLY A 24 -1.02 11.26 -1.91
C GLY A 24 -1.02 10.40 -0.64
N LEU A 25 -0.72 9.10 -0.77
CA LEU A 25 -0.63 8.17 0.38
C LEU A 25 0.53 8.55 1.31
N LEU A 26 1.71 8.85 0.76
CA LEU A 26 2.87 9.30 1.52
C LEU A 26 2.59 10.62 2.24
N SER A 27 1.98 11.59 1.55
CA SER A 27 1.60 12.87 2.12
C SER A 27 0.59 12.69 3.27
N ARG A 28 -0.44 11.87 3.08
CA ARG A 28 -1.45 11.60 4.10
C ARG A 28 -0.85 10.92 5.35
N ALA A 29 0.04 9.96 5.14
CA ALA A 29 0.73 9.25 6.21
C ALA A 29 1.73 10.15 6.95
N SER A 30 2.39 11.07 6.25
CA SER A 30 3.28 12.07 6.85
C SER A 30 2.52 13.09 7.69
N TRP A 31 1.36 13.55 7.22
CA TRP A 31 0.57 14.59 7.90
C TRP A 31 -0.17 14.07 9.13
N ASP A 32 -0.81 12.90 9.06
CA ASP A 32 -1.45 12.26 10.21
C ASP A 32 -1.27 10.74 10.14
N PRO A 33 -0.17 10.22 10.72
CA PRO A 33 0.14 8.80 10.75
C PRO A 33 -0.87 7.96 11.54
N GLN A 34 -1.68 8.53 12.43
CA GLN A 34 -2.67 7.75 13.20
C GLN A 34 -3.95 7.54 12.39
N GLY A 35 -4.36 8.56 11.64
CA GLY A 35 -5.55 8.52 10.81
C GLY A 35 -5.32 8.12 9.35
N ALA A 36 -4.09 7.88 8.88
CA ALA A 36 -3.90 7.45 7.49
C ALA A 36 -4.48 6.05 7.20
N ALA A 37 -5.24 5.88 6.13
CA ALA A 37 -5.75 4.56 5.73
C ALA A 37 -4.62 3.58 5.37
N PHE A 38 -3.52 4.09 4.83
CA PHE A 38 -2.35 3.34 4.46
C PHE A 38 -1.10 3.91 5.14
N LEU A 39 -0.24 3.06 5.69
CA LEU A 39 1.07 3.47 6.21
C LEU A 39 2.21 2.95 5.34
N PRO A 40 3.19 3.79 4.97
CA PRO A 40 4.38 3.31 4.30
C PRO A 40 5.24 2.49 5.27
N ARG A 41 5.69 1.34 4.80
CA ARG A 41 6.63 0.43 5.45
C ARG A 41 7.76 0.09 4.49
N ALA A 42 8.94 -0.12 5.06
CA ALA A 42 10.08 -0.66 4.31
C ALA A 42 9.84 -2.15 4.01
N PRO A 43 9.92 -2.60 2.73
CA PRO A 43 9.68 -4.00 2.36
C PRO A 43 10.58 -5.01 3.09
N GLU A 44 11.78 -4.58 3.48
CA GLU A 44 12.75 -5.36 4.24
C GLU A 44 12.46 -5.42 5.75
N GLU A 45 11.53 -4.61 6.26
CA GLU A 45 11.18 -4.54 7.70
C GLU A 45 9.77 -5.07 8.00
N TYR A 46 8.91 -5.17 6.99
CA TYR A 46 7.49 -5.47 7.17
C TYR A 46 7.05 -6.67 6.34
N ALA A 47 6.30 -7.58 6.97
CA ALA A 47 5.70 -8.74 6.31
C ALA A 47 4.33 -8.33 5.75
N PRO A 48 4.15 -8.25 4.41
CA PRO A 48 2.88 -7.78 3.83
C PRO A 48 1.72 -8.73 4.12
N GLN A 49 0.55 -8.17 4.39
CA GLN A 49 -0.69 -8.87 4.66
C GLN A 49 -1.71 -8.68 3.52
N PRO A 50 -2.69 -9.58 3.37
CA PRO A 50 -3.76 -9.40 2.40
C PRO A 50 -4.45 -8.03 2.54
N GLY A 51 -4.53 -7.30 1.42
CA GLY A 51 -5.06 -5.93 1.36
C GLY A 51 -4.00 -4.82 1.30
N ASP A 52 -2.74 -5.13 1.58
CA ASP A 52 -1.62 -4.18 1.44
C ASP A 52 -1.28 -3.91 -0.03
N LEU A 53 -0.61 -2.79 -0.29
CA LEU A 53 -0.09 -2.46 -1.62
C LEU A 53 1.43 -2.59 -1.66
N LEU A 54 1.95 -3.34 -2.63
CA LEU A 54 3.38 -3.44 -2.94
C LEU A 54 3.70 -2.56 -4.14
N CYS A 55 4.50 -1.51 -3.95
CA CYS A 55 4.77 -0.53 -5.02
C CYS A 55 6.23 -0.58 -5.47
N ALA A 56 6.43 -0.54 -6.79
CA ALA A 56 7.74 -0.56 -7.40
C ALA A 56 7.96 0.63 -8.34
N ASP A 57 9.21 1.04 -8.46
CA ASP A 57 9.68 1.96 -9.47
C ASP A 57 10.24 1.17 -10.66
N ARG A 58 9.63 1.32 -11.83
CA ARG A 58 10.01 0.64 -13.07
C ARG A 58 10.99 1.46 -13.91
N SER A 59 11.56 2.52 -13.35
CA SER A 59 12.62 3.29 -14.01
C SER A 59 13.80 2.39 -14.37
N THR A 60 14.49 2.67 -15.47
CA THR A 60 15.70 1.94 -15.85
C THR A 60 16.94 2.65 -15.30
N GLY A 61 17.79 1.96 -14.54
CA GLY A 61 19.11 2.44 -14.11
C GLY A 61 19.14 3.35 -12.87
N ASN A 62 18.05 4.02 -12.51
CA ASN A 62 17.95 4.85 -11.30
C ASN A 62 16.65 4.60 -10.54
N GLN A 63 16.44 3.35 -10.12
CA GLN A 63 15.24 2.97 -9.37
C GLN A 63 15.29 3.48 -7.94
N LEU A 64 14.15 3.88 -7.40
CA LEU A 64 14.02 4.16 -5.97
C LEU A 64 14.24 2.88 -5.15
N LEU A 65 14.98 3.04 -4.05
CA LEU A 65 15.23 1.99 -3.07
C LEU A 65 14.34 2.13 -1.83
N SER A 66 13.77 3.31 -1.59
CA SER A 66 12.92 3.57 -0.42
C SER A 66 11.82 4.59 -0.71
N TRP A 67 10.75 4.56 0.10
CA TRP A 67 9.70 5.58 0.03
C TRP A 67 10.16 6.97 0.48
N THR A 68 11.21 7.07 1.28
CA THR A 68 11.77 8.37 1.68
C THR A 68 12.48 9.05 0.52
N GLU A 69 13.16 8.30 -0.36
CA GLU A 69 13.64 8.83 -1.64
C GLU A 69 12.49 9.34 -2.49
N ARG A 70 11.35 8.63 -2.53
CA ARG A 70 10.17 9.12 -3.25
C ARG A 70 9.68 10.47 -2.69
N MET A 71 9.62 10.62 -1.37
CA MET A 71 9.16 11.88 -0.76
C MET A 71 10.03 13.08 -1.18
N ALA A 72 11.34 12.86 -1.36
CA ALA A 72 12.28 13.91 -1.77
C ALA A 72 12.04 14.45 -3.20
N GLU A 73 11.29 13.74 -4.02
CA GLU A 73 10.94 14.10 -5.40
C GLU A 73 9.43 14.03 -5.66
N THR A 74 8.64 14.35 -4.63
CA THR A 74 7.17 14.44 -4.73
C THR A 74 6.74 15.26 -5.95
N GLY A 75 5.81 14.74 -6.75
CA GLY A 75 5.36 15.37 -7.99
C GLY A 75 6.22 15.10 -9.22
N ALA A 76 7.45 14.57 -9.06
CA ALA A 76 8.26 14.13 -10.19
C ALA A 76 7.66 12.89 -10.86
N PHE A 77 7.71 12.85 -12.18
CA PHE A 77 7.25 11.68 -12.93
C PHE A 77 8.22 10.52 -12.76
N ARG A 78 7.67 9.35 -12.40
CA ARG A 78 8.32 8.05 -12.54
C ARG A 78 7.33 7.00 -13.06
N PRO A 79 7.77 6.05 -13.90
CA PRO A 79 6.98 4.87 -14.23
C PRO A 79 6.87 3.98 -12.98
N MET A 80 5.71 3.99 -12.34
CA MET A 80 5.46 3.21 -11.12
C MET A 80 4.30 2.25 -11.32
N HIS A 81 4.26 1.21 -10.49
CA HIS A 81 3.08 0.35 -10.36
C HIS A 81 2.92 -0.09 -8.91
N CYS A 82 1.71 -0.52 -8.54
CA CYS A 82 1.53 -1.29 -7.31
C CYS A 82 0.67 -2.52 -7.55
N ASP A 83 0.93 -3.56 -6.76
CA ASP A 83 0.18 -4.80 -6.72
C ASP A 83 -0.52 -4.91 -5.35
N VAL A 84 -1.75 -5.42 -5.31
CA VAL A 84 -2.50 -5.68 -4.07
C VAL A 84 -2.15 -7.06 -3.56
N VAL A 85 -1.70 -7.19 -2.31
CA VAL A 85 -1.45 -8.48 -1.68
C VAL A 85 -2.77 -9.20 -1.47
N VAL A 86 -2.83 -10.48 -1.86
CA VAL A 86 -4.02 -11.33 -1.72
C VAL A 86 -3.79 -12.55 -0.84
N SER A 87 -2.53 -12.89 -0.55
CA SER A 87 -2.17 -14.02 0.31
C SER A 87 -0.71 -13.91 0.78
N ASP A 88 -0.45 -14.36 2.00
CA ASP A 88 0.81 -14.21 2.75
C ASP A 88 1.32 -15.56 3.33
N GLN A 89 1.26 -16.62 2.53
CA GLN A 89 1.65 -17.97 2.98
C GLN A 89 3.15 -18.05 3.34
N PRO A 90 3.56 -19.01 4.20
CA PRO A 90 4.96 -19.18 4.57
C PRO A 90 5.88 -19.28 3.34
N GLY A 91 6.85 -18.36 3.25
CA GLY A 91 7.81 -18.31 2.15
C GLY A 91 7.26 -17.80 0.81
N LEU A 92 5.99 -17.40 0.73
CA LEU A 92 5.35 -16.94 -0.50
C LEU A 92 4.28 -15.86 -0.25
N VAL A 93 4.50 -14.68 -0.79
CA VAL A 93 3.48 -13.64 -0.91
C VAL A 93 2.88 -13.68 -2.31
N GLN A 94 1.55 -13.62 -2.41
CA GLN A 94 0.84 -13.50 -3.67
C GLN A 94 0.21 -12.13 -3.78
N ALA A 95 0.39 -11.47 -4.93
CA ALA A 95 -0.17 -10.15 -5.18
C ALA A 95 -0.77 -10.07 -6.58
N ILE A 96 -1.83 -9.28 -6.73
CA ILE A 96 -2.52 -9.04 -7.99
C ILE A 96 -2.32 -7.58 -8.39
N GLY A 97 -1.84 -7.36 -9.60
CA GLY A 97 -1.69 -6.02 -10.15
C GLY A 97 -2.13 -5.91 -11.60
N GLY A 98 -2.40 -4.68 -12.03
CA GLY A 98 -2.65 -4.35 -13.42
C GLY A 98 -1.32 -4.13 -14.14
N ASN A 99 -1.02 -4.96 -15.14
CA ASN A 99 0.11 -4.69 -16.02
C ASN A 99 -0.35 -3.89 -17.24
N VAL A 100 0.56 -3.09 -17.82
CA VAL A 100 0.37 -2.43 -19.11
C VAL A 100 0.01 -3.51 -20.14
N ARG A 101 -1.12 -3.34 -20.85
CA ARG A 101 -1.86 -4.30 -21.74
C ARG A 101 -3.16 -4.89 -21.16
N ASP A 102 -3.82 -4.23 -20.20
CA ASP A 102 -5.15 -4.60 -19.68
C ASP A 102 -5.26 -6.01 -19.07
N ALA A 103 -4.13 -6.59 -18.65
CA ALA A 103 -4.11 -7.89 -17.99
C ALA A 103 -3.92 -7.73 -16.48
N VAL A 104 -4.86 -8.29 -15.72
CA VAL A 104 -4.73 -8.51 -14.28
C VAL A 104 -3.92 -9.79 -14.09
N VAL A 105 -2.77 -9.69 -13.42
CA VAL A 105 -1.84 -10.82 -13.24
C VAL A 105 -1.63 -11.13 -11.77
N LEU A 106 -1.66 -12.43 -11.45
CA LEU A 106 -1.23 -12.94 -10.14
C LEU A 106 0.30 -13.12 -10.15
N ARG A 107 0.99 -12.41 -9.27
CA ARG A 107 2.42 -12.54 -9.01
C ARG A 107 2.65 -13.40 -7.78
N ARG A 108 3.59 -14.33 -7.88
CA ARG A 108 4.11 -15.13 -6.77
C ARG A 108 5.49 -14.58 -6.40
N LEU A 109 5.58 -13.97 -5.23
CA LEU A 109 6.76 -13.30 -4.71
C LEU A 109 7.40 -14.17 -3.62
N PRO A 110 8.66 -14.59 -3.78
CA PRO A 110 9.37 -15.30 -2.73
C PRO A 110 9.44 -14.45 -1.45
N ALA A 111 9.15 -15.06 -0.31
CA ALA A 111 9.25 -14.41 1.01
C ALA A 111 10.33 -15.08 1.88
N ASP A 112 10.86 -14.33 2.84
CA ASP A 112 11.79 -14.85 3.85
C ASP A 112 11.08 -15.57 5.00
N GLY A 113 11.85 -16.06 5.98
CA GLY A 113 11.29 -16.79 7.14
C GLY A 113 10.42 -15.93 8.06
N LYS A 114 10.39 -14.61 7.87
CA LYS A 114 9.51 -13.67 8.58
C LYS A 114 8.31 -13.24 7.71
N GLY A 115 8.16 -13.78 6.50
CA GLY A 115 7.08 -13.42 5.57
C GLY A 115 7.33 -12.13 4.78
N ARG A 116 8.54 -11.56 4.84
CA ARG A 116 8.89 -10.34 4.11
C ARG A 116 9.25 -10.69 2.67
N VAL A 117 8.78 -9.89 1.71
CA VAL A 117 9.09 -10.11 0.29
C VAL A 117 10.60 -9.99 0.08
N LYS A 118 11.20 -10.97 -0.60
CA LYS A 118 12.63 -10.93 -0.92
C LYS A 118 12.90 -9.82 -1.94
N PRO A 119 14.08 -9.18 -1.90
CA PRO A 119 14.50 -8.23 -2.93
C PRO A 119 14.36 -8.82 -4.33
N ALA A 120 14.02 -7.98 -5.30
CA ALA A 120 14.00 -8.40 -6.69
C ALA A 120 15.41 -8.82 -7.15
N PRO A 121 15.53 -9.75 -8.12
CA PRO A 121 16.80 -10.05 -8.76
C PRO A 121 17.47 -8.78 -9.32
N TYR A 122 18.80 -8.83 -9.43
CA TYR A 122 19.55 -7.71 -10.00
C TYR A 122 19.04 -7.34 -11.40
N GLY A 123 18.74 -6.05 -11.60
CA GLY A 123 18.21 -5.53 -12.87
C GLY A 123 16.68 -5.59 -13.02
N GLU A 124 15.96 -6.17 -12.05
CA GLU A 124 14.50 -6.10 -11.99
C GLU A 124 14.02 -5.02 -11.02
N ALA A 125 12.83 -4.47 -11.27
CA ALA A 125 12.23 -3.47 -10.40
C ALA A 125 11.85 -4.09 -9.04
N GLY A 126 12.61 -3.73 -8.01
CA GLY A 126 12.28 -4.01 -6.62
C GLY A 126 11.11 -3.17 -6.12
N PHE A 127 10.43 -3.67 -5.08
CA PHE A 127 9.48 -2.85 -4.33
C PHE A 127 10.26 -1.87 -3.46
N PHE A 128 9.88 -0.59 -3.47
CA PHE A 128 10.49 0.45 -2.63
C PHE A 128 9.61 0.81 -1.42
N VAL A 129 8.36 0.35 -1.42
CA VAL A 129 7.40 0.58 -0.32
C VAL A 129 6.32 -0.50 -0.28
N VAL A 130 5.93 -0.84 0.94
CA VAL A 130 4.67 -1.52 1.24
C VAL A 130 3.75 -0.51 1.90
N PHE A 131 2.54 -0.34 1.38
CA PHE A 131 1.49 0.41 2.06
C PHE A 131 0.64 -0.56 2.87
N GLU A 132 0.85 -0.58 4.18
CA GLU A 132 0.05 -1.33 5.14
C GLU A 132 -1.38 -0.79 5.16
N ASN A 133 -2.36 -1.62 4.85
CA ASN A 133 -3.77 -1.28 4.84
C ASN A 133 -4.37 -1.37 6.25
N ARG A 134 -4.83 -0.23 6.77
CA ARG A 134 -5.44 -0.13 8.10
C ARG A 134 -6.95 0.12 8.08
N LEU A 135 -7.61 0.03 6.92
CA LEU A 135 -9.04 0.34 6.80
C LEU A 135 -9.92 -0.54 7.70
N GLY A 136 -9.62 -1.84 7.82
CA GLY A 136 -10.34 -2.76 8.71
C GLY A 136 -10.08 -2.50 10.20
N GLN A 137 -8.94 -1.90 10.55
CA GLN A 137 -8.55 -1.62 11.94
C GLN A 137 -9.18 -0.31 12.46
N ARG A 138 -9.54 0.62 11.55
CA ARG A 138 -10.21 1.90 11.90
C ARG A 138 -11.68 1.72 12.33
N GLY A 139 -12.32 0.62 11.93
CA GLY A 139 -13.72 0.31 12.29
C GLY A 139 -13.92 -0.12 13.75
N LEU A 140 -12.89 -0.71 14.38
CA LEU A 140 -12.97 -1.17 15.77
C LEU A 140 -12.84 -0.03 16.80
N VAL A 141 -12.25 1.10 16.43
CA VAL A 141 -12.04 2.25 17.34
C VAL A 141 -13.29 3.14 17.44
N ARG A 142 -14.28 2.99 16.55
CA ARG A 142 -15.47 3.88 16.46
C ARG A 142 -16.74 3.35 17.15
N GLN A 143 -16.69 2.30 17.98
CA GLN A 143 -17.90 1.73 18.62
C GLN A 143 -18.01 1.83 20.15
N ASP A 144 -17.08 2.44 20.88
CA ASP A 144 -17.16 2.50 22.36
C ASP A 144 -17.74 3.81 22.94
N GLY A 145 -18.69 4.45 22.26
CA GLY A 145 -19.09 5.83 22.58
C GLY A 145 -20.60 6.14 22.64
N GLY A 146 -21.48 5.18 22.94
CA GLY A 146 -22.93 5.44 22.87
C GLY A 146 -23.80 4.62 23.82
N GLU A 147 -23.63 4.80 25.13
CA GLU A 147 -24.59 4.32 26.12
C GLU A 147 -25.84 5.22 26.09
N ARG A 148 -26.94 4.71 25.52
CA ARG A 148 -28.26 5.35 25.58
C ARG A 148 -28.82 5.18 26.99
N GLN A 149 -28.86 6.27 27.75
CA GLN A 149 -29.58 6.34 29.01
C GLN A 149 -31.10 6.45 28.72
N ALA A 150 -31.88 5.48 29.19
CA ALA A 150 -33.33 5.50 29.13
C ALA A 150 -33.92 6.44 30.20
N PRO A 151 -35.05 7.13 29.94
CA PRO A 151 -35.66 8.02 30.92
C PRO A 151 -36.38 7.20 32.01
N PRO A 152 -36.43 7.68 33.27
CA PRO A 152 -37.22 7.04 34.31
C PRO A 152 -38.72 7.28 34.07
N GLY A 153 -39.51 6.26 34.34
CA GLY A 153 -40.98 6.30 34.37
C GLY A 153 -41.55 6.76 35.71
#